data_AF-A0A6N6VZD6-F1
#
_entry.id   AF-A0A6N6VZD6-F1
#
_cell.length_a   1.000
_cell.length_b   1.000
_cell.length_c   1.000
_cell.angle_alpha   90.00
_cell.angle_beta   90.00
_cell.angle_gamma   90.00
#
_symmetry.space_group_name_H-M   'P 1'
#
loop_
_entity.id
_entity.type
_entity.pdbx_description
1 polymer ?
#
loop_
_entity_poly.entity_id
_entity_poly.type
_entity_poly.pdbx_seq_one_letter_code
_entity_poly.pdbx_strand_id
1 'polypeptide(L)'
;MTVSHPGPTWTISQLRELILRRLGVQFSPSHVGHLVRGYGLAYRLTYSTSEKASSATAQKPQSDVYAARRKIAAKMLLDGDSVEHVAKLLNISVRTITKYKSMVVADGIEAVEQIKASGRSATLGPEALKWLRATLEGSPMAHGYETELWRNGDIQKLIKEKFGVYHSSGHVRTVVGKLGLDHRMRPPKLRMEKKRLTINDQTLAWVAATVKESPRVHGIDADHWTNGRLRTVLHRRVGVDYSRGYIWEIATRAGVADLLTRRRT
;
A
#
# COMPACT_ATOMS: atom_id res chain seq x y z
N MET A 1 16.63 -16.46 -27.21
CA MET A 1 15.28 -16.82 -27.67
C MET A 1 14.25 -16.07 -26.82
N THR A 2 13.72 -14.96 -27.36
CA THR A 2 12.65 -14.17 -26.75
C THR A 2 11.32 -14.88 -26.98
N VAL A 3 10.68 -15.35 -25.91
CA VAL A 3 9.35 -15.95 -25.99
C VAL A 3 8.31 -14.82 -26.13
N SER A 4 8.09 -14.37 -27.36
CA SER A 4 6.93 -13.56 -27.72
C SER A 4 5.66 -14.37 -27.49
N HIS A 5 4.81 -13.93 -26.56
CA HIS A 5 3.48 -14.49 -26.35
C HIS A 5 2.46 -13.66 -27.15
N PRO A 6 1.87 -14.18 -28.24
CA PRO A 6 0.87 -13.47 -29.02
C PRO A 6 -0.50 -13.72 -28.38
N GLY A 7 -0.97 -12.79 -27.56
CA GLY A 7 -2.33 -12.77 -27.05
C GLY A 7 -2.77 -11.33 -26.85
N PRO A 8 -4.07 -11.01 -27.00
CA PRO A 8 -4.54 -9.63 -26.88
C PRO A 8 -4.20 -9.10 -25.49
N THR A 9 -3.38 -8.07 -25.45
CA THR A 9 -3.12 -7.28 -24.26
C THR A 9 -4.32 -6.38 -24.00
N TRP A 10 -4.83 -6.40 -22.77
CA TRP A 10 -6.04 -5.69 -22.40
C TRP A 10 -5.70 -4.37 -21.70
N THR A 11 -6.44 -3.31 -22.00
CA THR A 11 -6.42 -2.08 -21.20
C THR A 11 -7.38 -2.19 -20.02
N ILE A 12 -7.14 -1.41 -18.95
CA ILE A 12 -8.07 -1.35 -17.81
C ILE A 12 -9.48 -0.94 -18.26
N SER A 13 -9.60 -0.03 -19.22
CA SER A 13 -10.89 0.41 -19.77
C SER A 13 -11.63 -0.71 -20.51
N GLN A 14 -10.93 -1.51 -21.31
CA GLN A 14 -11.52 -2.67 -21.99
C GLN A 14 -11.98 -3.75 -20.99
N LEU A 15 -11.22 -3.99 -19.93
CA LEU A 15 -11.61 -4.94 -18.88
C LEU A 15 -12.83 -4.46 -18.10
N ARG A 16 -12.91 -3.16 -17.80
CA ARG A 16 -14.10 -2.56 -17.16
C ARG A 16 -15.35 -2.73 -18.02
N GLU A 17 -15.25 -2.43 -19.31
CA GLU A 17 -16.35 -2.58 -20.25
C GLU A 17 -16.77 -4.05 -20.38
N LEU A 18 -15.81 -4.98 -20.44
CA LEU A 18 -16.09 -6.41 -20.51
C LEU A 18 -16.79 -6.92 -19.24
N ILE A 19 -16.32 -6.51 -18.05
CA ILE A 19 -16.93 -6.88 -16.77
C ILE A 19 -18.36 -6.34 -16.67
N LEU A 20 -18.57 -5.08 -17.10
CA LEU A 20 -19.91 -4.49 -17.14
C LEU A 20 -20.83 -5.28 -18.07
N ARG A 21 -20.38 -5.62 -19.28
CA ARG A 21 -21.19 -6.37 -20.27
C ARG A 21 -21.49 -7.80 -19.86
N ARG A 22 -20.54 -8.50 -19.22
CA ARG A 22 -20.66 -9.93 -18.89
C ARG A 22 -21.28 -10.18 -17.54
N LEU A 23 -21.02 -9.30 -16.57
CA LEU A 23 -21.40 -9.51 -15.17
C LEU A 23 -22.36 -8.42 -14.66
N GLY A 24 -22.63 -7.36 -15.44
CA GLY A 24 -23.53 -6.28 -15.04
C GLY A 24 -22.99 -5.37 -13.92
N VAL A 25 -21.75 -5.57 -13.48
CA VAL A 25 -21.15 -4.84 -12.36
C VAL A 25 -20.16 -3.80 -12.88
N GLN A 26 -20.31 -2.55 -12.43
CA GLN A 26 -19.39 -1.47 -12.78
C GLN A 26 -18.33 -1.30 -11.70
N PHE A 27 -17.06 -1.55 -12.05
CA PHE A 27 -15.92 -1.31 -11.15
C PHE A 27 -15.16 -0.04 -11.51
N SER A 28 -14.53 0.56 -10.50
CA SER A 28 -13.56 1.65 -10.71
C SER A 28 -12.30 1.12 -11.41
N PRO A 29 -11.58 1.97 -12.18
CA PRO A 29 -10.33 1.57 -12.84
C PRO A 29 -9.28 1.01 -11.86
N SER A 30 -9.18 1.60 -10.68
CA SER A 30 -8.28 1.14 -9.63
C SER A 30 -8.65 -0.25 -9.11
N HIS A 31 -9.96 -0.54 -8.97
CA HIS A 31 -10.44 -1.84 -8.51
C HIS A 31 -10.20 -2.94 -9.53
N VAL A 32 -10.43 -2.69 -10.83
CA VAL A 32 -10.07 -3.62 -11.91
C VAL A 32 -8.55 -3.85 -11.95
N GLY A 33 -7.74 -2.81 -11.77
CA GLY A 33 -6.30 -2.95 -11.63
C GLY A 33 -5.86 -3.76 -10.41
N HIS A 34 -6.64 -3.77 -9.33
CA HIS A 34 -6.41 -4.66 -8.19
C HIS A 34 -6.80 -6.11 -8.49
N LEU A 35 -7.95 -6.34 -9.12
CA LEU A 35 -8.39 -7.68 -9.52
C LEU A 35 -7.36 -8.35 -10.43
N VAL A 36 -6.92 -7.67 -11.48
CA VAL A 36 -5.93 -8.23 -12.43
C VAL A 36 -4.62 -8.60 -11.76
N ARG A 37 -4.16 -7.79 -10.80
CA ARG A 37 -2.96 -8.11 -9.99
C ARG A 37 -3.21 -9.24 -8.99
N GLY A 38 -4.39 -9.29 -8.38
CA GLY A 38 -4.78 -10.35 -7.46
C GLY A 38 -4.82 -11.74 -8.12
N TYR A 39 -5.21 -11.80 -9.40
CA TYR A 39 -5.23 -13.02 -10.19
C TYR A 39 -3.93 -13.30 -10.97
N GLY A 40 -2.87 -12.51 -10.77
CA GLY A 40 -1.57 -12.72 -11.44
C GLY A 40 -1.55 -12.41 -12.94
N LEU A 41 -2.55 -11.68 -13.45
CA LEU A 41 -2.72 -11.37 -14.87
C LEU A 41 -2.10 -10.03 -15.29
N ALA A 42 -1.25 -9.44 -14.43
CA ALA A 42 -0.65 -8.11 -14.67
C ALA A 42 0.18 -8.06 -15.96
N TYR A 43 0.80 -9.17 -16.36
CA TYR A 43 1.58 -9.29 -17.60
C TYR A 43 0.73 -9.17 -18.88
N ARG A 44 -0.60 -9.21 -18.77
CA ARG A 44 -1.54 -9.03 -19.88
C ARG A 44 -2.15 -7.63 -19.95
N LEU A 45 -1.77 -6.72 -19.04
CA LEU A 45 -2.14 -5.31 -19.14
C LEU A 45 -1.21 -4.58 -20.10
N THR A 46 -1.77 -3.94 -21.12
CA THR A 46 -1.07 -2.86 -21.82
C THR A 46 -1.41 -1.53 -21.19
N TYR A 47 -0.36 -0.78 -20.86
CA TYR A 47 -0.50 0.63 -20.53
C TYR A 47 -0.74 1.37 -21.86
N SER A 48 -1.96 1.86 -22.07
CA SER A 48 -2.21 2.79 -23.18
C SER A 48 -1.33 4.03 -22.98
N THR A 49 -0.38 4.25 -23.88
CA THR A 49 0.54 5.39 -23.90
C THR A 49 -0.15 6.72 -24.26
N SER A 50 -1.47 6.78 -24.30
CA SER A 50 -2.25 7.97 -24.67
C SER A 50 -2.68 8.85 -23.48
N GLU A 51 -2.54 8.42 -22.21
CA GLU A 51 -2.88 9.28 -21.05
C GLU A 51 -1.68 9.95 -20.37
N LYS A 52 -0.48 9.86 -20.98
CA LYS A 52 0.71 10.64 -20.57
C LYS A 52 1.01 11.75 -21.57
N ALA A 53 0.05 12.65 -21.77
CA ALA A 53 0.33 14.00 -22.25
C ALA A 53 -0.32 14.98 -21.27
N SER A 54 0.52 15.79 -20.63
CA SER A 54 0.20 16.87 -19.66
C SER A 54 0.15 16.48 -18.18
N SER A 55 1.31 16.18 -17.61
CA SER A 55 1.59 16.53 -16.19
C SER A 55 2.69 17.59 -16.12
N ALA A 56 2.57 18.62 -16.96
CA ALA A 56 3.21 19.91 -16.71
C ALA A 56 2.24 20.75 -15.88
N THR A 57 2.16 20.46 -14.58
CA THR A 57 1.71 21.44 -13.60
C THR A 57 2.37 21.08 -12.29
N ALA A 58 3.31 21.93 -11.89
CA ALA A 58 3.92 21.93 -10.57
C ALA A 58 2.84 21.68 -9.51
N GLN A 59 3.05 20.67 -8.68
CA GLN A 59 2.17 20.36 -7.56
C GLN A 59 2.16 21.56 -6.60
N LYS A 60 1.20 22.47 -6.77
CA LYS A 60 0.78 23.34 -5.67
C LYS A 60 0.23 22.43 -4.57
N PRO A 61 0.72 22.54 -3.32
CA PRO A 61 0.25 21.67 -2.26
C PRO A 61 -1.27 21.84 -2.12
N GLN A 62 -2.01 20.76 -1.97
CA GLN A 62 -3.47 20.76 -1.88
C GLN A 62 -4.02 21.80 -0.89
N SER A 63 -3.25 22.17 0.15
CA SER A 63 -3.52 23.28 1.07
C SER A 63 -3.68 24.64 0.39
N ASP A 64 -2.90 24.92 -0.65
CA ASP A 64 -2.90 26.17 -1.42
C ASP A 64 -4.20 26.30 -2.25
N VAL A 65 -4.68 25.19 -2.81
CA VAL A 65 -5.94 25.16 -3.57
C VAL A 65 -7.15 25.42 -2.68
N TYR A 66 -7.20 24.84 -1.47
CA TYR A 66 -8.29 25.11 -0.53
C TYR A 66 -8.21 26.53 0.05
N ALA A 67 -7.01 27.05 0.31
CA ALA A 67 -6.84 28.43 0.76
C ALA A 67 -7.35 29.43 -0.29
N ALA A 68 -7.04 29.21 -1.57
CA ALA A 68 -7.55 30.02 -2.68
C ALA A 68 -9.08 29.97 -2.78
N ARG A 69 -9.69 28.78 -2.66
CA ARG A 69 -11.15 28.63 -2.67
C ARG A 69 -11.83 29.33 -1.49
N ARG A 70 -11.20 29.33 -0.31
CA ARG A 70 -11.71 30.05 0.87
C ARG A 70 -11.71 31.56 0.67
N LYS A 71 -10.63 32.09 0.11
CA LYS A 71 -10.51 33.52 -0.21
C LYS A 71 -11.60 33.98 -1.18
N ILE A 72 -11.82 33.20 -2.25
CA ILE A 72 -12.89 33.48 -3.21
C ILE A 72 -14.27 33.40 -2.54
N ALA A 73 -14.52 32.35 -1.74
CA ALA A 73 -15.78 32.20 -1.01
C ALA A 73 -16.05 33.38 -0.06
N ALA A 74 -15.04 33.83 0.69
CA ALA A 74 -15.16 34.93 1.62
C ALA A 74 -15.52 36.24 0.91
N LYS A 75 -14.90 36.50 -0.25
CA LYS A 75 -15.20 37.67 -1.07
C LYS A 75 -16.62 37.63 -1.64
N MET A 76 -17.04 36.51 -2.24
CA MET A 76 -18.40 36.35 -2.76
C MET A 76 -19.47 36.56 -1.68
N LEU A 77 -19.22 36.03 -0.48
CA LEU A 77 -20.13 36.21 0.65
C LEU A 77 -20.18 37.66 1.16
N LEU A 78 -19.06 38.38 1.10
CA LEU A 78 -19.01 39.81 1.41
C LEU A 78 -19.75 40.65 0.36
N ASP A 79 -19.62 40.27 -0.91
CA ASP A 79 -20.26 40.91 -2.07
C ASP A 79 -21.79 40.63 -2.11
N GLY A 80 -22.31 39.80 -1.19
CA GLY A 80 -23.74 39.56 -0.99
C GLY A 80 -24.30 38.30 -1.65
N ASP A 81 -23.44 37.45 -2.24
CA ASP A 81 -23.88 36.21 -2.87
C ASP A 81 -24.54 35.24 -1.87
N SER A 82 -25.53 34.48 -2.35
CA SER A 82 -26.21 33.48 -1.51
C SER A 82 -25.31 32.28 -1.21
N VAL A 83 -25.52 31.66 -0.04
CA VAL A 83 -24.74 30.50 0.42
C VAL A 83 -24.83 29.35 -0.58
N GLU A 84 -26.02 29.14 -1.15
CA GLU A 84 -26.34 28.10 -2.12
C GLU A 84 -25.61 28.33 -3.45
N HIS A 85 -25.55 29.59 -3.90
CA HIS A 85 -24.84 29.97 -5.11
C HIS A 85 -23.33 29.74 -4.95
N VAL A 86 -22.73 30.23 -3.87
CA VAL A 86 -21.30 30.09 -3.58
C VAL A 86 -20.92 28.62 -3.40
N ALA A 87 -21.74 27.83 -2.71
CA ALA A 87 -21.52 26.40 -2.51
C ALA A 87 -21.47 25.64 -3.84
N LYS A 88 -22.42 25.92 -4.74
CA LYS A 88 -22.50 25.30 -6.07
C LYS A 88 -21.32 25.71 -6.95
N LEU A 89 -20.99 27.01 -6.99
CA LEU A 89 -19.93 27.54 -7.85
C LEU A 89 -18.54 27.00 -7.45
N LEU A 90 -18.26 26.94 -6.15
CA LEU A 90 -16.94 26.52 -5.63
C LEU A 90 -16.84 25.02 -5.34
N ASN A 91 -17.94 24.28 -5.54
CA ASN A 91 -18.08 22.87 -5.17
C ASN A 91 -17.65 22.62 -3.71
N ILE A 92 -18.19 23.43 -2.79
CA ILE A 92 -17.98 23.35 -1.35
C ILE A 92 -19.33 23.09 -0.69
N SER A 93 -19.35 22.28 0.38
CA SER A 93 -20.61 21.99 1.07
C SER A 93 -21.28 23.27 1.59
N VAL A 94 -22.62 23.32 1.49
CA VAL A 94 -23.45 24.42 2.01
C VAL A 94 -23.09 24.72 3.47
N ARG A 95 -22.95 23.70 4.31
CA ARG A 95 -22.55 23.82 5.73
C ARG A 95 -21.24 24.58 5.92
N THR A 96 -20.24 24.33 5.08
CA THR A 96 -18.95 25.03 5.15
C THR A 96 -19.09 26.50 4.75
N ILE A 97 -19.86 26.79 3.70
CA ILE A 97 -20.12 28.16 3.25
C ILE A 97 -20.97 28.93 4.28
N THR A 98 -21.96 28.30 4.92
CA THR A 98 -22.70 28.90 6.04
C THR A 98 -21.76 29.29 7.17
N LYS A 99 -20.81 28.41 7.54
CA LYS A 99 -19.78 28.74 8.53
C LYS A 99 -18.93 29.93 8.08
N TYR A 100 -18.48 29.96 6.82
CA TYR A 100 -17.73 31.10 6.30
C TYR A 100 -18.54 32.39 6.35
N LYS A 101 -19.84 32.35 6.03
CA LYS A 101 -20.72 33.52 6.11
C LYS A 101 -20.78 34.06 7.53
N SER A 102 -20.97 33.20 8.53
CA SER A 102 -20.95 33.62 9.94
C SER A 102 -19.61 34.24 10.34
N MET A 103 -18.50 33.69 9.87
CA MET A 103 -17.16 34.22 10.14
C MET A 103 -16.91 35.57 9.45
N VAL A 104 -17.35 35.73 8.19
CA VAL A 104 -17.24 37.01 7.46
C VAL A 104 -18.08 38.10 8.14
N VAL A 105 -19.28 37.77 8.61
CA VAL A 105 -20.17 38.71 9.31
C VAL A 105 -19.58 39.13 10.67
N ALA A 106 -18.96 38.21 11.40
CA ALA A 106 -18.43 38.48 12.74
C ALA A 106 -17.07 39.18 12.71
N ASP A 107 -16.14 38.67 11.91
CA ASP A 107 -14.70 38.96 12.01
C ASP A 107 -14.09 39.40 10.66
N GLY A 108 -14.91 39.59 9.63
CA GLY A 108 -14.48 39.97 8.29
C GLY A 108 -13.88 38.82 7.47
N ILE A 109 -13.47 39.13 6.23
CA ILE A 109 -12.96 38.14 5.28
C ILE A 109 -11.67 37.45 5.75
N GLU A 110 -10.84 38.16 6.52
CA GLU A 110 -9.56 37.65 7.00
C GLU A 110 -9.72 36.43 7.90
N ALA A 111 -10.79 36.36 8.69
CA ALA A 111 -11.07 35.22 9.56
C ALA A 111 -11.24 33.91 8.76
N VAL A 112 -11.82 33.97 7.56
CA VAL A 112 -11.98 32.81 6.67
C VAL A 112 -10.67 32.48 5.95
N GLU A 113 -9.89 33.49 5.55
CA GLU A 113 -8.58 33.29 4.92
C GLU A 113 -7.59 32.60 5.89
N GLN A 114 -7.60 33.01 7.16
CA GLN A 114 -6.70 32.53 8.21
C GLN A 114 -7.04 31.14 8.77
N ILE A 115 -8.14 30.49 8.32
CA ILE A 115 -8.48 29.14 8.74
C ILE A 115 -7.29 28.21 8.43
N LYS A 116 -6.62 27.69 9.45
CA LYS A 116 -5.51 26.75 9.25
C LYS A 116 -6.03 25.50 8.52
N ALA A 117 -5.24 24.99 7.57
CA ALA A 117 -5.58 23.74 6.90
C ALA A 117 -5.77 22.64 7.95
N SER A 118 -6.90 21.92 7.87
CA SER A 118 -7.14 20.78 8.76
C SER A 118 -6.22 19.64 8.35
N GLY A 119 -5.40 19.16 9.29
CA GLY A 119 -4.48 18.06 9.10
C GLY A 119 -3.35 18.07 10.14
N ARG A 120 -2.78 16.90 10.42
CA ARG A 120 -1.54 16.79 11.20
C ARG A 120 -0.45 17.59 10.48
N SER A 121 0.21 18.52 11.17
CA SER A 121 1.36 19.23 10.60
C SER A 121 2.36 18.22 10.05
N ALA A 122 2.96 18.52 8.89
CA ALA A 122 4.02 17.69 8.36
C ALA A 122 5.12 17.60 9.43
N THR A 123 5.45 16.38 9.88
CA THR A 123 6.40 16.19 10.98
C THR A 123 7.81 16.69 10.63
N LEU A 124 8.09 16.85 9.33
CA LEU A 124 9.25 17.56 8.80
C LEU A 124 8.78 18.78 8.02
N GLY A 125 9.14 19.97 8.50
CA GLY A 125 8.89 21.23 7.79
C GLY A 125 9.80 21.43 6.57
N PRO A 126 9.57 22.49 5.78
CA PRO A 126 10.35 22.78 4.57
C PRO A 126 11.86 22.85 4.79
N GLU A 127 12.30 23.52 5.87
CA GLU A 127 13.72 23.62 6.23
C GLU A 127 14.34 22.26 6.57
N ALA A 128 13.60 21.41 7.28
CA ALA A 128 14.05 20.06 7.60
C ALA A 128 14.21 19.19 6.34
N LEU A 129 13.30 19.34 5.36
CA LEU A 129 13.39 18.66 4.06
C LEU A 129 14.58 19.18 3.22
N LYS A 130 14.84 20.49 3.25
CA LYS A 130 15.99 21.09 2.56
C LYS A 130 17.31 20.60 3.14
N TRP A 131 17.43 20.58 4.48
CA TRP A 131 18.59 20.03 5.16
C TRP A 131 18.78 18.54 4.84
N LEU A 132 17.67 17.77 4.85
CA LEU A 132 17.71 16.34 4.54
C LEU A 132 18.18 16.09 3.10
N ARG A 133 17.71 16.87 2.12
CA ARG A 133 18.19 16.81 0.74
C ARG A 133 19.71 17.00 0.66
N ALA A 134 20.21 18.11 1.21
CA ALA A 134 21.63 18.44 1.16
C ALA A 134 22.50 17.35 1.83
N THR A 135 22.01 16.80 2.94
CA THR A 135 22.69 15.71 3.66
C THR A 135 22.76 14.43 2.82
N LEU A 136 21.65 14.04 2.18
CA LEU A 136 21.56 12.80 1.40
C LEU A 136 22.21 12.89 0.00
N GLU A 137 22.44 14.12 -0.50
CA GLU A 137 23.30 14.37 -1.66
C GLU A 137 24.77 14.03 -1.34
N GLY A 138 25.18 14.13 -0.08
CA GLY A 138 26.45 13.61 0.42
C GLY A 138 26.51 12.09 0.50
N SER A 139 27.73 11.54 0.60
CA SER A 139 27.93 10.10 0.88
C SER A 139 27.64 9.80 2.35
N PRO A 140 26.97 8.68 2.68
CA PRO A 140 26.84 8.24 4.08
C PRO A 140 28.19 8.07 4.79
N MET A 141 29.26 7.77 4.06
CA MET A 141 30.62 7.68 4.62
C MET A 141 31.10 9.01 5.21
N ALA A 142 30.69 10.15 4.64
CA ALA A 142 30.99 11.47 5.18
C ALA A 142 30.29 11.72 6.54
N HIS A 143 29.31 10.89 6.88
CA HIS A 143 28.60 10.88 8.15
C HIS A 143 28.99 9.69 9.05
N GLY A 144 30.11 9.01 8.75
CA GLY A 144 30.65 7.93 9.58
C GLY A 144 29.96 6.57 9.37
N TYR A 145 29.17 6.39 8.32
CA TYR A 145 28.55 5.10 7.99
C TYR A 145 29.45 4.27 7.06
N GLU A 146 29.50 2.96 7.30
CA GLU A 146 30.37 2.02 6.55
C GLU A 146 29.89 1.70 5.11
N THR A 147 28.86 2.38 4.61
CA THR A 147 28.25 2.06 3.30
C THR A 147 28.14 3.27 2.39
N GLU A 148 28.34 3.06 1.08
CA GLU A 148 28.21 4.11 0.06
C GLU A 148 26.75 4.53 -0.24
N LEU A 149 25.79 3.68 0.09
CA LEU A 149 24.35 3.94 -0.05
C LEU A 149 23.67 4.08 1.30
N TRP A 150 22.71 4.99 1.38
CA TRP A 150 21.93 5.23 2.60
C TRP A 150 21.01 4.04 2.91
N ARG A 151 21.09 3.48 4.12
CA ARG A 151 20.09 2.53 4.61
C ARG A 151 18.93 3.30 5.22
N ASN A 152 17.73 2.71 5.25
CA ASN A 152 16.57 3.36 5.87
C ASN A 152 16.84 3.71 7.35
N GLY A 153 17.57 2.84 8.07
CA GLY A 153 17.93 3.05 9.48
C GLY A 153 18.86 4.23 9.70
N ASP A 154 19.79 4.48 8.78
CA ASP A 154 20.76 5.58 8.89
C ASP A 154 20.03 6.93 8.77
N ILE A 155 19.15 7.05 7.78
CA ILE A 155 18.32 8.25 7.58
C ILE A 155 17.34 8.45 8.75
N GLN A 156 16.76 7.37 9.26
CA GLN A 156 15.88 7.42 10.42
C GLN A 156 16.63 7.95 11.66
N LYS A 157 17.87 7.50 11.88
CA LYS A 157 18.74 7.97 12.96
C LYS A 157 19.07 9.46 12.79
N LEU A 158 19.46 9.90 11.59
CA LEU A 158 19.72 11.32 11.30
C LEU A 158 18.51 12.21 11.58
N ILE A 159 17.33 11.81 11.12
CA ILE A 159 16.10 12.58 11.35
C ILE A 159 15.77 12.67 12.84
N LYS A 160 15.93 11.55 13.57
CA LYS A 160 15.69 11.51 15.01
C LYS A 160 16.68 12.38 15.78
N GLU A 161 17.97 12.32 15.44
CA GLU A 161 19.02 13.10 16.10
C GLU A 161 18.90 14.59 15.80
N LYS A 162 18.60 14.98 14.55
CA LYS A 162 18.56 16.39 14.15
C LYS A 162 17.26 17.09 14.55
N PHE A 163 16.12 16.40 14.47
CA PHE A 163 14.79 17.00 14.62
C PHE A 163 13.97 16.42 15.78
N GLY A 164 14.48 15.41 16.49
CA GLY A 164 13.73 14.76 17.57
C GLY A 164 12.54 13.92 17.09
N VAL A 165 12.42 13.70 15.78
CA VAL A 165 11.26 13.05 15.16
C VAL A 165 11.59 11.62 14.76
N TYR A 166 10.71 10.69 15.12
CA TYR A 166 10.77 9.33 14.61
C TYR A 166 9.90 9.14 13.37
N HIS A 167 10.46 8.51 12.34
CA HIS A 167 9.72 8.03 11.19
C HIS A 167 9.95 6.53 11.00
N SER A 168 8.91 5.80 10.58
CA SER A 168 9.08 4.40 10.21
C SER A 168 9.94 4.28 8.96
N SER A 169 10.64 3.16 8.79
CA SER A 169 11.45 2.88 7.59
C SER A 169 10.68 3.06 6.28
N GLY A 170 9.38 2.73 6.24
CA GLY A 170 8.54 2.95 5.07
C GLY A 170 8.29 4.43 4.80
N HIS A 171 8.00 5.20 5.86
CA HIS A 171 7.77 6.63 5.75
C HIS A 171 9.04 7.40 5.37
N VAL A 172 10.20 7.01 5.91
CA VAL A 172 11.51 7.54 5.48
C VAL A 172 11.67 7.38 3.97
N ARG A 173 11.39 6.20 3.42
CA ARG A 173 11.47 5.97 1.98
C ARG A 173 10.49 6.82 1.18
N THR A 174 9.28 7.06 1.71
CA THR A 174 8.33 8.01 1.11
C THR A 174 8.87 9.43 1.09
N VAL A 175 9.46 9.90 2.19
CA VAL A 175 10.06 11.25 2.28
C VAL A 175 11.21 11.39 1.28
N VAL A 176 12.14 10.43 1.25
CA VAL A 176 13.30 10.46 0.34
C VAL A 176 12.87 10.37 -1.12
N GLY A 177 11.86 9.55 -1.43
CA GLY A 177 11.28 9.48 -2.78
C GLY A 177 10.64 10.80 -3.22
N LYS A 178 9.94 11.51 -2.33
CA LYS A 178 9.42 12.86 -2.60
C LYS A 178 10.54 13.89 -2.86
N LEU A 179 11.74 13.65 -2.34
CA LEU A 179 12.92 14.47 -2.61
C LEU A 179 13.63 14.09 -3.93
N GLY A 180 13.25 12.98 -4.58
CA GLY A 180 13.91 12.49 -5.81
C GLY A 180 15.26 11.82 -5.56
N LEU A 181 15.50 11.33 -4.34
CA LEU A 181 16.78 10.76 -3.91
C LEU A 181 16.72 9.25 -3.66
N ASP A 182 15.75 8.57 -4.26
CA ASP A 182 15.59 7.11 -4.15
C ASP A 182 16.82 6.33 -4.64
N HIS A 183 17.52 6.85 -5.66
CA HIS A 183 18.77 6.29 -6.19
C HIS A 183 19.95 6.35 -5.21
N ARG A 184 19.90 7.20 -4.18
CA ARG A 184 20.90 7.28 -3.11
C ARG A 184 20.64 6.25 -2.00
N MET A 185 19.47 5.63 -2.00
CA MET A 185 19.10 4.63 -1.01
C MET A 185 19.49 3.24 -1.45
N ARG A 186 19.83 2.39 -0.47
CA ARG A 186 19.92 0.96 -0.71
C ARG A 186 18.56 0.46 -1.25
N PRO A 187 18.53 -0.30 -2.36
CA PRO A 187 17.30 -0.90 -2.83
C PRO A 187 16.72 -1.79 -1.71
N PRO A 188 15.39 -1.90 -1.61
CA PRO A 188 14.81 -2.86 -0.69
C PRO A 188 15.42 -4.22 -1.02
N LYS A 189 15.75 -5.02 0.00
CA LYS A 189 16.06 -6.43 -0.25
C LYS A 189 14.91 -6.95 -1.11
N LEU A 190 15.22 -7.40 -2.33
CA LEU A 190 14.25 -8.11 -3.12
C LEU A 190 13.70 -9.17 -2.18
N ARG A 191 12.38 -9.17 -2.03
CA ARG A 191 11.72 -10.28 -1.38
C ARG A 191 12.02 -11.44 -2.30
N MET A 192 13.14 -12.13 -2.06
CA MET A 192 13.42 -13.44 -2.61
C MET A 192 12.11 -14.15 -2.38
N GLU A 193 11.39 -14.41 -3.47
CA GLU A 193 10.14 -15.13 -3.43
C GLU A 193 10.45 -16.31 -2.52
N LYS A 194 9.80 -16.36 -1.35
CA LYS A 194 9.98 -17.49 -0.43
C LYS A 194 9.87 -18.67 -1.35
N LYS A 195 10.96 -19.41 -1.59
CA LYS A 195 11.01 -20.54 -2.51
C LYS A 195 9.82 -21.37 -2.03
N ARG A 196 8.67 -21.26 -2.71
CA ARG A 196 7.48 -22.01 -2.35
C ARG A 196 8.03 -23.41 -2.51
N LEU A 197 8.24 -24.09 -1.40
CA LEU A 197 8.62 -25.49 -1.47
C LEU A 197 7.40 -26.09 -2.15
N THR A 198 7.53 -26.30 -3.47
CA THR A 198 6.43 -26.78 -4.31
C THR A 198 6.22 -28.20 -3.84
N ILE A 199 5.39 -28.34 -2.81
CA ILE A 199 4.90 -29.63 -2.37
C ILE A 199 4.24 -30.24 -3.60
N ASN A 200 4.84 -31.34 -4.03
CA ASN A 200 4.42 -32.08 -5.20
C ASN A 200 3.15 -32.87 -4.88
N ASP A 201 2.45 -33.30 -5.93
CA ASP A 201 1.18 -34.00 -5.78
C ASP A 201 1.33 -35.32 -5.02
N GLN A 202 2.48 -35.98 -5.11
CA GLN A 202 2.79 -37.19 -4.34
C GLN A 202 2.79 -36.92 -2.82
N THR A 203 3.33 -35.77 -2.39
CA THR A 203 3.34 -35.38 -0.98
C THR A 203 1.93 -35.01 -0.52
N LEU A 204 1.13 -34.34 -1.36
CA LEU A 204 -0.28 -34.05 -1.06
C LEU A 204 -1.11 -35.32 -0.92
N ALA A 205 -0.96 -36.26 -1.85
CA ALA A 205 -1.64 -37.56 -1.80
C ALA A 205 -1.27 -38.35 -0.55
N TRP A 206 0.01 -38.34 -0.17
CA TRP A 206 0.44 -38.98 1.08
C TRP A 206 -0.12 -38.29 2.33
N VAL A 207 -0.17 -36.95 2.37
CA VAL A 207 -0.81 -36.21 3.47
C VAL A 207 -2.28 -36.59 3.57
N ALA A 208 -2.99 -36.69 2.44
CA ALA A 208 -4.39 -37.08 2.42
C ALA A 208 -4.62 -38.50 2.95
N ALA A 209 -3.75 -39.46 2.61
CA ALA A 209 -3.82 -40.82 3.14
C ALA A 209 -3.52 -40.85 4.65
N THR A 210 -2.44 -40.18 5.07
CA THR A 210 -1.98 -40.13 6.46
C THR A 210 -3.04 -39.55 7.40
N VAL A 211 -3.69 -38.45 7.01
CA VAL A 211 -4.68 -37.77 7.86
C VAL A 211 -5.99 -38.55 7.96
N LYS A 212 -6.29 -39.45 7.00
CA LYS A 212 -7.44 -40.36 7.07
C LYS A 212 -7.20 -41.53 8.03
N GLU A 213 -5.95 -41.87 8.29
CA GLU A 213 -5.56 -42.86 9.29
C GLU A 213 -5.46 -42.23 10.69
N SER A 214 -5.46 -43.07 11.74
CA SER A 214 -5.27 -42.61 13.11
C SER A 214 -3.83 -42.14 13.32
N PRO A 215 -3.58 -41.03 14.06
CA PRO A 215 -2.22 -40.61 14.41
C PRO A 215 -1.38 -41.71 15.09
N ARG A 216 -2.04 -42.65 15.77
CA ARG A 216 -1.40 -43.80 16.44
C ARG A 216 -0.64 -44.70 15.46
N VAL A 217 -1.15 -44.88 14.25
CA VAL A 217 -0.50 -45.65 13.18
C VAL A 217 0.83 -45.01 12.77
N HIS A 218 0.96 -43.70 12.93
CA HIS A 218 2.17 -42.94 12.61
C HIS A 218 3.04 -42.64 13.84
N GLY A 219 2.85 -43.38 14.93
CA GLY A 219 3.66 -43.26 16.15
C GLY A 219 3.42 -41.96 16.91
N ILE A 220 2.19 -41.42 16.84
CA ILE A 220 1.72 -40.33 17.68
C ILE A 220 0.67 -40.90 18.63
N ASP A 221 0.97 -40.90 19.93
CA ASP A 221 0.03 -41.33 20.97
C ASP A 221 -1.08 -40.29 21.18
N ALA A 222 -2.02 -40.24 20.25
CA ALA A 222 -3.18 -39.36 20.29
C ALA A 222 -4.31 -39.83 19.38
N ASP A 223 -5.55 -39.45 19.71
CA ASP A 223 -6.75 -39.88 19.00
C ASP A 223 -7.16 -38.97 17.83
N HIS A 224 -6.55 -37.78 17.71
CA HIS A 224 -6.94 -36.81 16.68
C HIS A 224 -5.74 -36.09 16.06
N TRP A 225 -5.90 -35.65 14.81
CA TRP A 225 -4.87 -34.84 14.15
C TRP A 225 -4.93 -33.38 14.60
N THR A 226 -3.76 -32.76 14.76
CA THR A 226 -3.60 -31.30 14.91
C THR A 226 -2.54 -30.81 13.92
N ASN A 227 -2.50 -29.50 13.66
CA ASN A 227 -1.42 -28.90 12.87
C ASN A 227 -0.03 -29.27 13.40
N GLY A 228 0.13 -29.35 14.73
CA GLY A 228 1.39 -29.75 15.36
C GLY A 228 1.75 -31.21 15.07
N ARG A 229 0.78 -32.12 15.17
CA ARG A 229 0.98 -33.56 14.92
C ARG A 229 1.27 -33.85 13.45
N LEU A 230 0.51 -33.23 12.54
CA LEU A 230 0.77 -33.34 11.09
C LEU A 230 2.15 -32.78 10.73
N ARG A 231 2.56 -31.66 11.34
CA ARG A 231 3.91 -31.10 11.17
C ARG A 231 4.99 -32.11 11.56
N THR A 232 4.84 -32.80 12.69
CA THR A 232 5.81 -33.80 13.16
C THR A 232 5.99 -34.93 12.15
N VAL A 233 4.89 -35.50 11.65
CA VAL A 233 4.94 -36.63 10.70
C VAL A 233 5.45 -36.18 9.33
N LEU A 234 5.04 -35.00 8.87
CA LEU A 234 5.53 -34.42 7.62
C LEU A 234 7.03 -34.11 7.69
N HIS A 235 7.51 -33.57 8.82
CA HIS A 235 8.94 -33.32 9.04
C HIS A 235 9.76 -34.61 8.99
N ARG A 236 9.30 -35.70 9.63
CA ARG A 236 9.96 -37.02 9.57
C ARG A 236 10.08 -37.55 8.14
N ARG A 237 9.09 -37.30 7.28
CA ARG A 237 9.09 -37.78 5.89
C ARG A 237 9.98 -36.96 4.97
N VAL A 238 9.90 -35.64 5.04
CA VAL A 238 10.52 -34.74 4.04
C VAL A 238 11.74 -33.97 4.55
N GLY A 239 12.04 -34.06 5.85
CA GLY A 239 13.18 -33.38 6.49
C GLY A 239 13.04 -31.85 6.62
N VAL A 240 11.94 -31.27 6.14
CA VAL A 240 11.70 -29.82 6.20
C VAL A 240 10.79 -29.47 7.38
N ASP A 241 11.17 -28.44 8.15
CA ASP A 241 10.30 -27.88 9.18
C ASP A 241 9.41 -26.79 8.58
N TYR A 242 8.12 -27.09 8.45
CA TYR A 242 7.13 -26.16 7.92
C TYR A 242 6.44 -25.39 9.04
N SER A 243 6.24 -24.09 8.82
CA SER A 243 5.46 -23.26 9.75
C SER A 243 4.02 -23.79 9.90
N ARG A 244 3.42 -23.60 11.08
CA ARG A 244 2.05 -24.06 11.39
C ARG A 244 1.00 -23.56 10.38
N GLY A 245 1.11 -22.32 9.91
CA GLY A 245 0.21 -21.77 8.88
C GLY A 245 0.38 -22.43 7.51
N TYR A 246 1.60 -22.85 7.18
CA TYR A 246 1.87 -23.57 5.95
C TYR A 246 1.38 -25.02 5.99
N ILE A 247 1.43 -25.69 7.16
CA ILE A 247 0.82 -27.01 7.36
C ILE A 247 -0.68 -26.99 7.08
N TRP A 248 -1.38 -25.94 7.51
CA TRP A 248 -2.79 -25.76 7.21
C TRP A 248 -3.04 -25.57 5.70
N GLU A 249 -2.20 -24.78 5.02
CA GLU A 249 -2.25 -24.63 3.55
C GLU A 249 -2.05 -25.98 2.84
N ILE A 250 -1.13 -26.82 3.33
CA ILE A 250 -0.88 -28.18 2.80
C ILE A 250 -2.09 -29.08 2.99
N ALA A 251 -2.68 -29.11 4.19
CA ALA A 251 -3.87 -29.89 4.48
C ALA A 251 -5.08 -29.44 3.66
N THR A 252 -5.20 -28.13 3.40
CA THR A 252 -6.24 -27.55 2.55
C THR A 252 -6.07 -28.00 1.10
N ARG A 253 -4.83 -27.94 0.58
CA ARG A 253 -4.50 -28.40 -0.78
C ARG A 253 -4.64 -29.93 -0.94
N ALA A 254 -4.46 -30.68 0.14
CA ALA A 254 -4.67 -32.12 0.19
C ALA A 254 -6.15 -32.52 0.45
N GLY A 255 -7.05 -31.56 0.68
CA GLY A 255 -8.48 -31.81 0.90
C GLY A 255 -8.80 -32.49 2.24
N VAL A 256 -7.97 -32.32 3.27
CA VAL A 256 -8.12 -32.96 4.60
C VAL A 256 -8.04 -31.96 5.77
N ALA A 257 -8.20 -30.67 5.49
CA ALA A 257 -8.11 -29.62 6.53
C ALA A 257 -9.24 -29.69 7.58
N ASP A 258 -10.40 -30.24 7.20
CA ASP A 258 -11.56 -30.51 8.05
C ASP A 258 -11.29 -31.61 9.10
N LEU A 259 -10.42 -32.56 8.77
CA LEU A 259 -9.99 -33.64 9.68
C LEU A 259 -8.96 -33.18 10.73
N LEU A 260 -8.43 -31.96 10.59
CA LEU A 260 -7.52 -31.37 11.57
C LEU A 260 -8.32 -30.64 12.66
N THR A 261 -8.11 -31.04 13.91
CA THR A 261 -8.68 -30.31 15.04
C THR A 261 -8.02 -28.93 15.16
N ARG A 262 -8.85 -27.88 15.21
CA ARG A 262 -8.40 -26.48 15.45
C ARG A 262 -7.88 -26.24 16.87
N ARG A 263 -7.97 -27.23 17.77
CA ARG A 263 -7.56 -27.11 19.17
C ARG A 263 -6.04 -26.93 19.25
N ARG A 264 -5.65 -25.85 19.93
CA ARG A 264 -4.28 -25.57 20.33
C ARG A 264 -3.98 -26.44 21.55
N THR A 265 -3.26 -27.52 21.35
CA THR A 265 -2.46 -28.18 22.39
C THR A 265 -1.03 -28.14 21.92
#